data_AF-A0A959UZI3-F1
#
_entry.id   AF-A0A959UZI3-F1
#
_cell.length_a   1.000
_cell.length_b   1.000
_cell.length_c   1.000
_cell.angle_alpha   90.00
_cell.angle_beta   90.00
_cell.angle_gamma   90.00
#
_symmetry.space_group_name_H-M   'P 1'
#
loop_
_entity.id
_entity.type
_entity.pdbx_description
1 polymer ?
#
loop_
_entity_poly.entity_id
_entity_poly.type
_entity_poly.pdbx_seq_one_letter_code
_entity_poly.pdbx_strand_id
1 'polypeptide(L)' 'MRKHYRIGRKDRPSEPDDRTVSRYKDMGRLMYNYQKATRPLYERPLYRDPRAFLALLIIILLTILVWEAVEEEQ' A
#
# COMPACT_ATOMS: atom_id res chain seq x y z
N MET A 1 -54.61 -9.47 -2.74
CA MET A 1 -54.12 -9.75 -1.37
C MET A 1 -52.82 -9.01 -1.12
N ARG A 2 -52.78 -8.04 -0.20
CA ARG A 2 -51.57 -7.25 0.11
C ARG A 2 -50.73 -8.00 1.14
N LYS A 3 -49.46 -8.29 0.82
CA LYS A 3 -48.52 -8.93 1.75
C LYS A 3 -48.10 -7.92 2.82
N HIS A 4 -48.50 -8.15 4.07
CA HIS A 4 -47.98 -7.40 5.21
C HIS A 4 -46.64 -7.99 5.65
N TYR A 5 -45.56 -7.28 5.39
CA TYR A 5 -44.24 -7.63 5.90
C TYR A 5 -44.11 -7.11 7.33
N ARG A 6 -43.92 -8.02 8.30
CA ARG A 6 -43.52 -7.66 9.67
C ARG A 6 -42.06 -7.24 9.66
N ILE A 7 -41.78 -5.95 9.81
CA ILE A 7 -40.44 -5.44 10.12
C ILE A 7 -40.16 -5.70 11.61
N GLY A 8 -40.07 -6.96 12.00
CA GLY A 8 -39.43 -7.35 13.25
C GLY A 8 -37.96 -7.59 12.94
N ARG A 9 -37.04 -6.90 13.61
CA ARG A 9 -35.60 -7.20 13.52
C ARG A 9 -35.36 -8.57 14.16
N LYS A 10 -35.51 -9.64 13.38
CA LYS A 10 -35.28 -11.02 13.83
C LYS A 10 -33.81 -11.28 14.16
N ASP A 11 -32.94 -10.41 13.63
CA ASP A 11 -31.49 -10.53 13.71
C ASP A 11 -30.92 -9.15 14.08
N ARG A 12 -31.27 -8.61 15.27
CA ARG A 12 -30.42 -7.53 15.81
C ARG A 12 -29.04 -8.17 15.98
N PRO A 13 -27.99 -7.75 15.24
CA PRO A 13 -26.65 -8.17 15.60
C PRO A 13 -26.48 -7.78 17.06
N SER A 14 -26.06 -8.73 17.89
CA SER A 14 -25.71 -8.47 19.29
C SER A 14 -24.93 -7.15 19.34
N GLU A 15 -25.36 -6.22 20.19
CA GLU A 15 -24.62 -4.97 20.38
C GLU A 15 -23.14 -5.33 20.52
N PRO A 16 -22.26 -4.73 19.71
CA PRO A 16 -20.86 -5.10 19.71
C PRO A 16 -20.34 -4.90 21.13
N ASP A 17 -19.78 -5.97 21.71
CA ASP A 17 -19.17 -5.96 23.03
C ASP A 17 -18.22 -4.76 23.14
N ASP A 18 -18.20 -4.06 24.28
CA ASP A 18 -17.39 -2.85 24.50
C ASP A 18 -15.90 -3.11 24.22
N ARG A 19 -15.45 -4.35 24.43
CA ARG A 19 -14.10 -4.81 24.08
C ARG A 19 -13.86 -4.86 22.57
N THR A 20 -14.88 -5.22 21.80
CA THR A 20 -14.85 -5.20 20.34
C THR A 20 -14.84 -3.75 19.84
N VAL A 21 -15.70 -2.88 20.38
CA VAL A 21 -15.74 -1.45 20.02
C VAL A 21 -14.42 -0.74 20.33
N SER A 22 -13.84 -0.97 21.51
CA SER A 22 -12.57 -0.36 21.91
C SER A 22 -11.40 -0.78 21.01
N ARG A 23 -11.39 -2.02 20.50
CA ARG A 23 -10.38 -2.50 19.54
C ARG A 23 -10.36 -1.72 18.23
N TYR A 24 -11.55 -1.34 17.72
CA TYR A 24 -11.68 -0.56 16.49
C TYR A 24 -11.57 0.95 16.72
N LYS A 25 -11.67 1.42 17.96
CA LYS A 25 -11.51 2.84 18.35
C LYS A 25 -10.06 3.21 18.68
N ASP A 26 -9.11 2.29 18.53
CA ASP A 26 -7.69 2.58 18.75
C ASP A 26 -7.13 3.52 17.66
N MET A 27 -7.24 4.82 17.91
CA MET A 27 -6.73 5.87 17.03
C MET A 27 -5.19 5.85 16.94
N GLY A 28 -4.50 5.33 17.96
CA GLY A 28 -3.05 5.20 17.95
C GLY A 28 -2.59 4.18 16.92
N ARG A 29 -3.24 3.01 16.90
CA ARG A 29 -2.99 1.99 15.86
C ARG A 29 -3.36 2.47 14.47
N LEU A 30 -4.47 3.20 14.33
CA LEU A 30 -4.87 3.79 13.04
C LEU A 30 -3.81 4.77 12.53
N MET A 31 -3.32 5.67 13.40
CA MET A 31 -2.30 6.65 13.04
C MET A 31 -0.96 5.98 12.69
N TYR A 32 -0.53 4.98 13.44
CA TYR A 32 0.68 4.22 13.14
C TYR A 32 0.60 3.54 11.77
N ASN A 33 -0.53 2.89 11.48
CA ASN A 33 -0.75 2.23 10.19
C ASN A 33 -0.77 3.25 9.03
N TYR A 34 -1.41 4.40 9.24
CA TYR A 34 -1.42 5.48 8.26
C TYR A 34 -0.02 6.00 7.99
N GLN A 35 0.73 6.34 9.03
CA GLN A 35 2.12 6.81 8.92
C GLN A 35 3.02 5.78 8.24
N LYS A 36 2.85 4.49 8.55
CA LYS A 36 3.59 3.42 7.88
C LYS A 36 3.25 3.34 6.39
N ALA A 37 1.98 3.51 6.03
CA ALA A 37 1.53 3.45 4.64
C ALA A 37 1.94 4.69 3.83
N THR A 38 2.04 5.87 4.47
CA THR A 38 2.45 7.12 3.82
C THR A 38 3.95 7.39 3.91
N ARG A 39 4.70 6.59 4.67
CA ARG A 39 6.16 6.71 4.75
C ARG A 39 6.73 6.45 3.36
N PRO A 40 7.55 7.36 2.81
CA PRO A 40 8.16 7.13 1.51
C PRO A 40 9.03 5.88 1.56
N LEU A 41 9.01 5.10 0.48
CA LEU A 41 9.79 3.87 0.35
C LEU A 41 11.30 4.12 0.54
N TYR A 42 11.76 5.33 0.20
CA TYR A 42 13.13 5.77 0.38
C TYR A 42 13.17 7.07 1.19
N GLU A 43 13.95 7.09 2.27
CA GLU A 43 14.12 8.28 3.11
C GLU A 43 14.94 9.38 2.44
N ARG A 44 15.77 9.01 1.45
CA ARG A 44 16.63 9.92 0.71
C ARG A 44 16.31 9.80 -0.78
N PRO A 45 16.27 10.91 -1.52
CA PRO A 45 16.13 10.84 -2.96
C PRO A 45 17.33 10.11 -3.57
N LEU A 46 17.10 9.37 -4.66
CA LEU A 46 18.06 8.42 -5.23
C LEU A 46 19.41 9.06 -5.58
N TYR A 47 19.41 10.31 -6.05
CA TYR A 47 20.62 11.06 -6.40
C TYR A 47 21.51 11.42 -5.19
N ARG A 48 20.99 11.33 -3.97
CA ARG A 48 21.72 11.68 -2.75
C ARG A 48 22.49 10.50 -2.16
N ASP A 49 22.18 9.28 -2.59
CA ASP A 49 22.97 8.09 -2.27
C ASP A 49 23.91 7.79 -3.45
N PRO A 50 25.24 7.99 -3.29
CA PRO A 50 26.19 7.79 -4.38
C PRO A 50 26.21 6.34 -4.88
N ARG A 51 25.92 5.34 -4.01
CA ARG A 51 25.91 3.93 -4.41
C ARG A 51 24.70 3.62 -5.26
N ALA A 52 23.52 4.10 -4.85
CA ALA A 52 22.28 3.88 -5.59
C ALA A 52 22.28 4.63 -6.94
N PHE A 53 22.83 5.84 -6.97
CA PHE A 53 23.03 6.59 -8.21
C PHE A 53 23.98 5.86 -9.17
N LEU A 54 25.10 5.33 -8.66
CA LEU A 54 26.07 4.62 -9.49
C LEU A 54 25.49 3.29 -10.03
N ALA A 55 24.69 2.58 -9.23
CA ALA A 55 23.93 1.41 -9.69
C ALA A 55 22.95 1.78 -10.83
N LEU A 56 22.19 2.88 -10.70
CA LEU A 56 21.31 3.37 -11.75
C LEU A 56 22.09 3.68 -13.04
N LEU A 57 23.24 4.34 -12.92
CA LEU A 57 24.09 4.67 -14.06
C LEU A 57 24.59 3.42 -14.79
N ILE A 58 25.01 2.39 -14.05
CA ILE A 58 25.40 1.10 -14.63
C ILE A 58 24.23 0.46 -15.38
N ILE A 59 23.01 0.47 -14.82
CA ILE A 59 21.82 -0.08 -15.49
C ILE A 59 21.56 0.62 -16.83
N ILE A 60 21.66 1.95 -16.87
CA ILE A 60 21.48 2.72 -18.10
C ILE A 60 22.54 2.34 -19.14
N LEU A 61 23.82 2.28 -18.75
CA LEU A 61 24.91 1.89 -19.64
C LEU A 61 24.72 0.47 -20.19
N LEU A 62 24.32 -0.48 -19.35
CA LEU A 62 24.01 -1.85 -19.80
C LEU A 62 22.86 -1.88 -20.78
N THR A 63 21.84 -1.05 -20.59
CA THR A 63 20.69 -0.98 -21.49
C THR A 63 21.10 -0.48 -22.87
N ILE A 64 21.96 0.54 -22.92
CA ILE A 64 22.53 1.06 -24.16
C ILE A 64 23.40 0.01 -24.85
N LEU A 65 24.28 -0.65 -24.09
CA LEU A 65 25.16 -1.69 -24.63
C LEU A 65 24.35 -2.86 -25.23
N VAL A 66 23.28 -3.28 -24.54
CA VAL A 66 22.39 -4.33 -25.04
C VAL A 66 21.64 -3.87 -26.29
N TRP A 67 21.18 -2.63 -26.33
CA TRP A 67 20.55 -2.07 -27.54
C TRP A 67 21.53 -2.15 -28.71
N GLU A 68 22.72 -1.59 -28.57
CA GLU A 68 23.74 -1.55 -29.63
C GLU A 68 24.10 -2.96 -30.13
N ALA A 69 24.30 -3.91 -29.22
CA ALA A 69 24.55 -5.31 -29.58
C ALA A 69 23.39 -5.94 -30.35
N VAL A 70 22.15 -5.64 -29.99
CA VAL A 70 20.96 -6.13 -30.71
C VAL A 70 20.83 -5.49 -32.10
N GLU A 71 21.26 -4.23 -32.25
CA GLU A 71 21.21 -3.51 -33.52
C GLU A 71 22.32 -3.98 -34.48
N GLU A 72 23.50 -4.38 -33.99
CA GLU A 72 24.56 -4.99 -34.80
C GLU A 72 24.22 -6.42 -35.28
N GLU A 73 23.39 -7.16 -34.54
CA GLU A 73 22.98 -8.52 -34.90
C GLU A 73 21.82 -8.59 -35.91
N GLN A 74 21.14 -7.47 -36.20
CA GLN A 74 20.04 -7.36 -37.18
C GLN A 74 20.50 -6.87 -38.55
#